data_AF-A0A925DPY5-F1
#
_entry.id   AF-A0A925DPY5-F1
#
_cell.length_a   1.000
_cell.length_b   1.000
_cell.length_c   1.000
_cell.angle_alpha   90.00
_cell.angle_beta   90.00
_cell.angle_gamma   90.00
#
_symmetry.space_group_name_H-M   'P 1'
#
loop_
_entity.id
_entity.type
_entity.pdbx_description
1 polymer ?
#
loop_
_entity_poly.entity_id
_entity_poly.type
_entity_poly.pdbx_seq_one_letter_code
_entity_poly.pdbx_strand_id
1 'polypeptide(L)'
;MKTFNIPEFYRSSIISKVKEFRKQNDPRKKDLGPAVLDFGPVSFLIPRHFGFCYGVENAIEISFRAIEENAGKNIFLLSQMIH
;
A
#
# COMPACT_ATOMS: atom_id res chain seq x y z
N MET A 1 2.97 -14.82 -0.25
CA MET A 1 1.84 -13.86 -0.34
C MET A 1 2.03 -13.06 -1.61
N LYS A 2 0.95 -12.68 -2.33
CA LYS A 2 1.03 -11.96 -3.61
C LYS A 2 1.81 -10.65 -3.45
N THR A 3 2.73 -10.37 -4.37
CA THR A 3 3.40 -9.08 -4.51
C THR A 3 2.74 -8.31 -5.65
N PHE A 4 2.34 -7.07 -5.40
CA PHE A 4 1.69 -6.24 -6.40
C PHE A 4 2.67 -5.31 -7.13
N ASN A 5 2.50 -5.18 -8.44
CA ASN A 5 3.19 -4.20 -9.26
C ASN A 5 2.43 -2.86 -9.23
N ILE A 6 2.68 -2.08 -8.17
CA ILE A 6 2.10 -0.75 -7.98
C ILE A 6 3.07 0.33 -8.51
N PRO A 7 2.58 1.31 -9.30
CA PRO A 7 3.39 2.44 -9.77
C PRO A 7 4.12 3.17 -8.65
N GLU A 8 5.33 3.65 -8.95
CA GLU A 8 6.23 4.22 -7.93
C GLU A 8 5.65 5.44 -7.22
N PHE A 9 4.89 6.28 -7.92
CA PHE A 9 4.27 7.48 -7.35
C PHE A 9 3.20 7.20 -6.29
N TYR A 10 2.72 5.95 -6.19
CA TYR A 10 1.84 5.51 -5.09
C TYR A 10 2.62 4.93 -3.90
N ARG A 11 3.94 4.73 -4.02
CA ARG A 11 4.77 4.16 -2.96
C ARG A 11 5.37 5.26 -2.09
N SER A 12 5.19 5.14 -0.79
CA SER A 12 5.83 6.02 0.19
C SER A 12 7.17 5.43 0.64
N SER A 13 8.23 6.24 0.64
CA SER A 13 9.58 5.87 1.07
C SER A 13 9.69 5.62 2.58
N ILE A 14 8.79 6.21 3.37
CA ILE A 14 8.76 6.10 4.84
C ILE A 14 7.79 4.99 5.25
N ILE A 15 6.53 5.06 4.81
CA ILE A 15 5.49 4.11 5.22
C ILE A 15 5.84 2.68 4.80
N SER A 16 6.42 2.49 3.62
CA SER A 16 6.84 1.15 3.16
C SER A 16 7.89 0.54 4.10
N LYS A 17 8.84 1.34 4.60
CA LYS A 17 9.86 0.87 5.55
C LYS A 17 9.25 0.50 6.89
N VAL A 18 8.32 1.30 7.41
CA VAL A 18 7.60 0.99 8.66
C VAL A 18 6.81 -0.31 8.51
N LYS A 19 6.08 -0.49 7.41
CA LYS A 19 5.33 -1.72 7.13
C LYS A 19 6.24 -2.95 7.04
N GLU A 20 7.36 -2.82 6.34
CA GLU A 20 8.32 -3.92 6.17
C GLU A 20 8.96 -4.30 7.50
N PHE A 21 9.40 -3.32 8.30
CA PHE A 21 9.89 -3.55 9.67
C PHE A 21 8.87 -4.33 10.51
N ARG A 22 7.60 -3.92 10.51
CA ARG A 22 6.54 -4.64 11.25
C ARG A 22 6.29 -6.04 10.71
N LYS A 23 6.36 -6.24 9.40
CA LYS A 23 6.15 -7.55 8.77
C LYS A 23 7.28 -8.53 9.12
N GLN A 24 8.52 -8.05 9.23
CA GLN A 24 9.66 -8.87 9.63
C GLN A 24 9.58 -9.29 11.10
N ASN A 25 9.18 -8.36 11.98
CA ASN A 25 9.09 -8.62 13.43
C ASN A 25 7.79 -9.31 13.86
N ASP A 26 6.68 -9.07 13.16
CA ASP A 26 5.37 -9.66 13.44
C ASP A 26 4.61 -9.99 12.14
N PRO A 27 5.04 -11.05 11.42
CA PRO A 27 4.46 -11.44 10.14
C PRO A 27 3.01 -11.92 10.25
N ARG A 28 2.62 -12.45 11.42
CA ARG A 28 1.26 -12.95 11.70
C ARG A 28 0.33 -11.86 12.21
N LYS A 29 0.81 -10.61 12.32
CA LYS A 29 0.02 -9.44 12.77
C LYS A 29 -0.65 -9.66 14.12
N LYS A 30 0.03 -10.34 15.04
CA LYS A 30 -0.48 -10.61 16.39
C LYS A 30 -0.45 -9.36 17.27
N ASP A 31 0.56 -8.51 17.07
CA ASP A 31 0.65 -7.24 17.75
C ASP A 31 -0.21 -6.20 17.03
N LEU A 32 -1.27 -5.77 17.70
CA LEU A 32 -2.24 -4.78 17.22
C LEU A 32 -1.90 -3.34 17.64
N GLY A 33 -0.83 -3.15 18.43
CA GLY A 33 -0.39 -1.83 18.86
C GLY A 33 0.09 -0.94 17.71
N PRO A 34 0.14 0.39 17.87
CA PRO A 34 0.76 1.28 16.89
C PRO A 34 2.27 1.06 16.82
N ALA A 35 2.90 1.39 15.69
CA ALA A 35 4.35 1.55 15.63
C ALA A 35 4.69 2.92 16.18
N VAL A 36 5.70 2.98 17.05
CA VAL A 36 6.20 4.23 17.64
C VAL A 36 7.44 4.64 16.88
N LEU A 37 7.42 5.85 16.30
CA LEU A 37 8.60 6.50 15.76
C LEU A 37 9.04 7.57 16.77
N ASP A 38 10.05 7.25 17.55
CA ASP A 38 10.58 8.09 18.63
C ASP A 38 11.75 8.94 18.12
N PHE A 39 11.62 10.27 18.23
CA PHE A 39 12.65 11.23 17.87
C PHE A 39 13.16 12.04 19.08
N GLY A 40 12.84 11.63 20.31
CA GLY A 40 13.18 12.33 21.55
C GLY A 40 12.03 13.23 22.03
N PRO A 41 12.06 14.55 21.77
CA PRO A 41 10.99 15.45 22.23
C PRO A 41 9.66 15.26 21.51
N VAL A 42 9.63 14.50 20.40
CA VAL A 42 8.43 14.22 19.61
C VAL A 42 8.41 12.74 19.25
N SER A 43 7.23 12.12 19.40
CA SER A 43 6.98 10.75 18.98
C SER A 43 5.72 10.67 18.12
N PHE A 44 5.79 9.88 17.05
CA PHE A 44 4.66 9.63 16.17
C PHE A 44 4.14 8.21 16.37
N LEU A 45 2.82 8.10 16.52
CA LEU A 45 2.13 6.82 16.58
C LEU A 45 1.53 6.50 15.21
N ILE A 46 2.04 5.45 14.57
CA ILE A 46 1.53 4.97 13.29
C ILE A 46 0.61 3.77 13.57
N PRO A 47 -0.69 3.84 13.23
CA PRO A 47 -1.62 2.73 13.46
C PRO A 47 -1.11 1.40 12.88
N ARG A 48 -1.49 0.26 13.48
CA ARG A 48 -1.08 -1.06 12.96
C ARG A 48 -1.48 -1.26 11.51
N HIS A 49 -2.71 -0.89 11.19
CA HIS A 49 -3.31 -1.06 9.88
C HIS A 49 -3.43 0.30 9.22
N PHE A 50 -2.63 0.53 8.18
CA PHE A 50 -2.60 1.79 7.46
C PHE A 50 -2.10 1.59 6.03
N GLY A 51 -2.38 2.55 5.14
CA GLY A 51 -2.11 2.47 3.71
C GLY A 51 -3.00 1.47 2.98
N PHE A 52 -2.61 1.07 1.76
CA PHE A 52 -3.47 0.24 0.91
C PHE A 52 -3.73 -1.15 1.49
N CYS A 53 -4.98 -1.58 1.37
CA CYS A 53 -5.39 -2.96 1.58
C CYS A 53 -5.17 -3.76 0.29
N TYR A 54 -5.26 -5.08 0.39
CA TYR A 54 -5.12 -5.99 -0.74
C TYR A 54 -6.04 -5.62 -1.92
N GLY A 55 -7.30 -5.26 -1.64
CA GLY A 55 -8.27 -4.91 -2.68
C GLY A 55 -7.88 -3.67 -3.47
N VAL A 56 -7.37 -2.64 -2.77
CA VAL A 56 -6.88 -1.41 -3.37
C VAL A 56 -5.64 -1.68 -4.23
N GLU A 57 -4.64 -2.39 -3.69
CA GLU A 57 -3.44 -2.75 -4.46
C GLU A 57 -3.79 -3.57 -5.72
N ASN A 58 -4.70 -4.52 -5.59
CA ASN A 58 -5.17 -5.32 -6.71
C ASN A 58 -5.93 -4.49 -7.76
N ALA A 59 -6.75 -3.53 -7.33
CA ALA A 59 -7.46 -2.64 -8.24
C ALA A 59 -6.49 -1.76 -9.04
N ILE A 60 -5.46 -1.18 -8.39
CA ILE A 60 -4.41 -0.42 -9.08
C ILE A 60 -3.72 -1.29 -10.14
N GLU A 61 -3.21 -2.46 -9.74
CA GLU A 61 -2.48 -3.36 -10.65
C GLU A 61 -3.33 -3.73 -11.89
N ILE A 62 -4.61 -4.06 -11.69
CA ILE A 62 -5.52 -4.37 -12.80
C ILE A 62 -5.75 -3.16 -13.70
N SER A 63 -5.98 -1.98 -13.14
CA SER A 63 -6.21 -0.76 -13.91
C SER A 63 -5.01 -0.38 -14.79
N PHE A 64 -3.79 -0.43 -14.25
CA PHE A 64 -2.59 -0.13 -15.03
C PHE A 64 -2.29 -1.21 -16.06
N ARG A 65 -2.45 -2.48 -15.71
CA ARG A 65 -2.29 -3.58 -16.67
C ARG A 65 -3.29 -3.48 -17.83
N ALA A 66 -4.54 -3.09 -17.56
CA ALA A 66 -5.55 -2.90 -18.60
C ALA A 66 -5.11 -1.83 -19.63
N ILE A 67 -4.47 -0.74 -19.17
CA ILE A 67 -3.91 0.32 -20.02
C ILE A 67 -2.76 -0.23 -20.88
N GLU A 68 -1.82 -0.96 -20.29
CA GLU A 68 -0.66 -1.53 -21.00
C GLU A 68 -1.08 -2.58 -22.04
N GLU A 69 -2.00 -3.49 -21.69
CA GLU A 69 -2.44 -4.59 -22.56
C GLU A 69 -3.39 -4.15 -23.69
N ASN A 70 -3.95 -2.93 -23.61
CA ASN A 70 -4.93 -2.42 -24.58
C ASN A 70 -4.51 -1.07 -25.18
N ALA A 71 -3.24 -0.94 -25.55
CA ALA A 71 -2.70 0.24 -26.20
C ALA A 71 -3.56 0.67 -27.42
N GLY A 72 -3.89 1.96 -27.48
CA GLY A 72 -4.69 2.54 -28.56
C GLY A 72 -6.20 2.29 -28.47
N LYS A 73 -6.70 1.58 -27.46
CA LYS A 73 -8.13 1.40 -27.22
C LYS A 73 -8.63 2.34 -26.14
N ASN A 74 -9.92 2.67 -26.22
CA ASN A 74 -10.61 3.36 -25.13
C ASN A 74 -10.89 2.38 -23.99
N ILE A 75 -10.49 2.75 -22.77
CA ILE A 75 -10.76 2.00 -21.55
C ILE A 75 -11.78 2.79 -20.74
N PHE A 76 -12.89 2.14 -20.39
CA PHE A 76 -13.96 2.73 -19.60
C PHE A 76 -13.95 2.12 -18.21
N LEU A 77 -13.85 2.97 -17.19
CA LEU A 77 -13.96 2.58 -15.79
C LEU A 77 -15.37 2.94 -15.31
N LEU A 78 -16.06 1.98 -14.70
CA LEU A 78 -17.35 2.24 -14.07
C LEU A 78 -17.07 2.81 -12.66
N SER A 79 -17.18 4.14 -12.54
CA SER A 79 -16.84 4.91 -11.33
C SER A 79 -15.32 5.00 -11.04
N GLN A 80 -14.98 5.59 -9.89
CA GLN A 80 -13.61 5.66 -9.39
C GLN A 80 -13.18 4.28 -8.88
N MET A 81 -12.05 3.79 -9.41
CA MET A 81 -11.49 2.51 -8.97
C MET A 81 -11.06 2.56 -7.49
N ILE A 82 -10.56 3.72 -7.07
CA ILE A 82 -10.13 4.08 -5.71
C ILE A 82 -10.46 5.55 -5.53
N HIS A 83 -10.92 5.91 -4.33
CA HIS A 83 -11.24 7.29 -3.95
C HIS A 83 -10.14 7.84 -3.04
#